data_AF-A0A0M4N940-F1
#
_entry.id   AF-A0A0M4N940-F1
#
_cell.length_a   1.000
_cell.length_b   1.000
_cell.length_c   1.000
_cell.angle_alpha   90.00
_cell.angle_beta   90.00
_cell.angle_gamma   90.00
#
_symmetry.space_group_name_H-M   'P 1'
#
loop_
_entity.id
_entity.type
_entity.pdbx_description
1 polymer ?
#
loop_
_entity_poly.entity_id
_entity_poly.type
_entity_poly.pdbx_seq_one_letter_code
_entity_poly.pdbx_strand_id
1 'polypeptide(L)'
;MLTYIRENRKYILFLLFVWIIATAWILPNRYRLLNRLALIIQSPGYDPKTAKEFIKKGDSILAKEVTYQDLGERIPDLNVMREACLYYYSLSEIDRVLYKPSWTDSMSTWRFKTEEESEDKKNSTKTQSRSPITGSFNPGDYWKVVAPNVLEALDYYKRALNFSGPDLNVPKKIEKTALAVCRPEEVLLAYADYIRNTEETVRIVMEKTQKPKSFFSCNQTEEQPNVLTEKQNLMRIWSQIKSNSFVIDPDQNLKVNANDFKKALNILAFGIYKTGLNSISPIEADGVLEKLLFFSDPNTIEYDELLMKRGMLNYQLGKRDPIFFDKAIFYFRESSKSTYLDKGSVFESRLMIVRSEIRKGQLDPALLELQQLETELYTIDKAYRVTGRGRNDLLEDRKKLLRYILRKKGRYEEADELYVEEDSIL
;
A
#
# COMPACT_ATOMS: atom_id res chain seq x y z
N MET A 1 -46.83 -10.37 -46.00
CA MET A 1 -45.56 -9.88 -45.39
C MET A 1 -45.02 -8.62 -46.08
N LEU A 2 -44.83 -8.61 -47.40
CA LEU A 2 -44.33 -7.45 -48.16
C LEU A 2 -45.25 -6.21 -48.12
N THR A 3 -46.57 -6.40 -48.00
CA THR A 3 -47.54 -5.30 -47.85
C THR A 3 -47.49 -4.62 -46.47
N TYR A 4 -47.29 -5.40 -45.41
CA TYR A 4 -47.14 -4.90 -44.02
C TYR A 4 -45.88 -4.05 -43.83
N ILE A 5 -44.80 -4.41 -44.54
CA ILE A 5 -43.55 -3.64 -44.57
C ILE A 5 -43.72 -2.31 -45.32
N ARG A 6 -44.64 -2.25 -46.29
CA ARG A 6 -44.89 -1.06 -47.12
C ARG A 6 -45.71 -0.01 -46.38
N GLU A 7 -46.70 -0.43 -45.60
CA GLU A 7 -47.52 0.48 -44.75
C GLU A 7 -46.75 0.99 -43.53
N ASN A 8 -45.95 0.14 -42.89
CA ASN A 8 -45.18 0.50 -41.69
C ASN A 8 -43.74 0.95 -41.98
N ARG A 9 -43.44 1.37 -43.20
CA ARG A 9 -42.08 1.74 -43.64
C ARG A 9 -41.42 2.80 -42.76
N LYS A 10 -42.19 3.78 -42.28
CA LYS A 10 -41.71 4.83 -41.36
C LYS A 10 -41.33 4.26 -39.99
N TYR A 11 -42.13 3.34 -39.46
CA TYR A 11 -41.85 2.66 -38.19
C TYR A 11 -40.63 1.75 -38.30
N ILE A 12 -40.49 1.01 -39.40
CA ILE A 12 -39.33 0.12 -39.64
C ILE A 12 -38.05 0.95 -39.77
N LEU A 13 -38.09 2.07 -40.52
CA LEU A 13 -36.95 2.99 -40.64
C LEU A 13 -36.61 3.66 -39.31
N PHE A 14 -37.60 4.08 -38.54
CA PHE A 14 -37.39 4.63 -37.20
C PHE A 14 -36.77 3.60 -36.26
N LEU A 15 -37.24 2.36 -36.29
CA LEU A 15 -36.71 1.27 -35.46
C LEU A 15 -35.27 0.92 -35.85
N LEU A 16 -34.96 0.90 -37.15
CA LEU A 16 -33.58 0.78 -37.66
C LEU A 16 -32.71 1.96 -37.22
N PHE A 17 -33.21 3.19 -37.30
CA PHE A 17 -32.48 4.38 -36.88
C PHE A 17 -32.20 4.38 -35.37
N VAL A 18 -33.20 4.02 -34.56
CA VAL A 18 -33.05 3.81 -33.11
C VAL A 18 -32.04 2.70 -32.84
N TRP A 19 -32.05 1.61 -33.60
CA TRP A 19 -31.06 0.54 -33.49
C TRP A 19 -29.65 1.00 -33.87
N ILE A 20 -29.50 1.82 -34.91
CA ILE A 20 -28.20 2.34 -35.35
C ILE A 20 -27.64 3.33 -34.32
N ILE A 21 -28.47 4.21 -33.76
CA ILE A 21 -28.05 5.12 -32.68
C ILE A 21 -27.74 4.35 -31.40
N ALA A 22 -28.60 3.40 -31.03
CA ALA A 22 -28.40 2.55 -29.86
C ALA A 22 -27.11 1.73 -30.00
N THR A 23 -26.86 1.12 -31.15
CA THR A 23 -25.60 0.38 -31.40
C THR A 23 -24.40 1.31 -31.42
N ALA A 24 -24.47 2.46 -32.09
CA ALA A 24 -23.38 3.46 -32.11
C ALA A 24 -23.08 4.04 -30.72
N TRP A 25 -24.05 4.08 -29.80
CA TRP A 25 -23.84 4.58 -28.43
C TRP A 25 -23.48 3.48 -27.43
N ILE A 26 -24.07 2.29 -27.58
CA ILE A 26 -23.88 1.13 -26.70
C ILE A 26 -22.57 0.41 -27.03
N LEU A 27 -22.20 0.18 -28.30
CA LEU A 27 -20.95 -0.51 -28.64
C LEU A 27 -19.69 0.15 -28.06
N PRO A 28 -19.47 1.47 -28.18
CA PRO A 28 -18.29 2.09 -27.60
C PRO A 28 -18.33 2.09 -26.06
N ASN A 29 -19.52 2.14 -25.46
CA ASN A 29 -19.70 2.15 -24.00
C ASN A 29 -20.00 0.77 -23.41
N ARG A 30 -19.92 -0.31 -24.20
CA ARG A 30 -20.47 -1.63 -23.83
C ARG A 30 -19.86 -2.14 -22.54
N TYR A 31 -18.56 -1.99 -22.37
CA TYR A 31 -17.86 -2.43 -21.17
C TYR A 31 -18.22 -1.59 -19.95
N ARG A 32 -18.43 -0.28 -20.11
CA ARG A 32 -18.86 0.60 -19.01
C ARG A 32 -20.30 0.30 -18.59
N LEU A 33 -21.19 0.04 -19.55
CA LEU A 33 -22.58 -0.33 -19.30
C LEU A 33 -22.67 -1.72 -18.67
N LEU A 34 -21.94 -2.70 -19.21
CA LEU A 34 -21.87 -4.04 -18.64
C LEU A 34 -21.22 -4.04 -17.26
N ASN A 35 -20.20 -3.23 -17.03
CA ASN A 35 -19.59 -3.11 -15.70
C ASN A 35 -20.55 -2.45 -14.70
N ARG A 36 -21.27 -1.39 -15.09
CA ARG A 36 -22.33 -0.81 -14.25
C ARG A 36 -23.44 -1.81 -13.96
N LEU A 37 -23.90 -2.55 -14.96
CA LEU A 37 -24.90 -3.60 -14.78
C LEU A 37 -24.36 -4.74 -13.90
N ALA A 38 -23.12 -5.15 -14.08
CA ALA A 38 -22.47 -6.17 -13.25
C ALA A 38 -22.35 -5.72 -11.79
N LEU A 39 -21.98 -4.45 -11.54
CA LEU A 39 -21.94 -3.87 -10.19
C LEU A 39 -23.34 -3.73 -9.56
N ILE A 40 -24.40 -3.59 -10.37
CA ILE A 40 -25.79 -3.56 -9.90
C ILE A 40 -26.29 -4.98 -9.61
N ILE A 41 -25.92 -5.96 -10.43
CA ILE A 41 -26.36 -7.37 -10.31
C ILE A 41 -25.58 -8.10 -9.21
N GLN A 42 -24.29 -7.78 -9.06
CA GLN A 42 -23.40 -8.31 -8.03
C GLN A 42 -22.62 -7.14 -7.43
N SER A 43 -23.24 -6.42 -6.50
CA SER A 43 -22.55 -5.39 -5.72
C SER A 43 -21.38 -6.03 -4.97
N PRO A 44 -20.19 -5.42 -4.96
CA PRO A 44 -19.08 -5.89 -4.15
C PRO A 44 -19.53 -5.96 -2.68
N GLY A 45 -19.15 -7.04 -2.01
CA GLY A 45 -19.65 -7.38 -0.70
C GLY A 45 -19.25 -8.78 -0.31
N TYR A 46 -19.35 -9.11 0.97
CA TYR A 46 -18.95 -10.43 1.45
C TYR A 46 -19.88 -11.53 0.91
N ASP A 47 -19.37 -12.35 0.00
CA ASP A 47 -20.01 -13.57 -0.49
C ASP A 47 -18.96 -14.69 -0.65
N PRO A 48 -18.83 -15.59 0.34
CA PRO A 48 -17.78 -16.60 0.33
C PRO A 48 -17.97 -17.66 -0.76
N LYS A 49 -19.18 -17.84 -1.31
CA LYS A 49 -19.44 -18.85 -2.35
C LYS A 49 -18.87 -18.41 -3.68
N THR A 50 -19.19 -17.20 -4.12
CA THR A 50 -18.65 -16.62 -5.36
C THR A 50 -17.14 -16.43 -5.28
N ALA A 51 -16.60 -16.01 -4.13
CA ALA A 51 -15.16 -15.97 -3.90
C ALA A 51 -14.50 -17.34 -4.14
N LYS A 52 -15.03 -18.42 -3.55
CA LYS A 52 -14.53 -19.79 -3.75
C LYS A 52 -14.61 -20.25 -5.20
N GLU A 53 -15.65 -19.89 -5.94
CA GLU A 53 -15.77 -20.21 -7.37
C GLU A 53 -14.67 -19.55 -8.21
N PHE A 54 -14.40 -18.26 -7.98
CA PHE A 54 -13.33 -17.55 -8.68
C PHE A 54 -11.95 -18.09 -8.31
N ILE A 55 -11.72 -18.42 -7.04
CA ILE A 55 -10.47 -19.07 -6.60
C ILE A 55 -10.28 -20.41 -7.31
N LYS A 56 -11.31 -21.26 -7.38
CA LYS A 56 -11.25 -22.55 -8.09
C LYS A 56 -10.94 -22.38 -9.57
N LYS A 57 -11.52 -21.37 -10.22
CA LYS A 57 -11.21 -21.05 -11.63
C LYS A 57 -9.74 -20.65 -11.80
N GLY A 58 -9.22 -19.76 -10.95
CA GLY A 58 -7.80 -19.39 -10.94
C GLY A 58 -6.87 -20.59 -10.71
N ASP A 59 -7.18 -21.42 -9.71
CA ASP A 59 -6.41 -22.64 -9.41
C ASP A 59 -6.42 -23.62 -10.59
N SER A 60 -7.57 -23.78 -11.26
CA SER A 60 -7.71 -24.66 -12.42
C SER A 60 -6.88 -24.21 -13.62
N ILE A 61 -6.67 -22.90 -13.79
CA ILE A 61 -5.84 -22.35 -14.86
C ILE A 61 -4.37 -22.57 -14.55
N LEU A 62 -3.95 -22.37 -13.30
CA LEU A 62 -2.57 -22.65 -12.87
C LEU A 62 -2.23 -24.14 -12.90
N ALA A 63 -3.22 -25.02 -12.76
CA ALA A 63 -3.02 -26.47 -12.85
C ALA A 63 -2.96 -27.00 -14.29
N LYS A 64 -3.25 -26.17 -15.31
CA LYS A 64 -3.12 -26.58 -16.72
C LYS A 64 -1.65 -26.69 -17.08
N GLU A 65 -1.29 -27.84 -17.63
CA GLU A 65 0.05 -28.07 -18.16
C GLU A 65 0.25 -27.25 -19.44
N VAL A 66 1.44 -26.68 -19.56
CA VAL A 66 1.85 -25.87 -20.70
C VAL A 66 2.96 -26.60 -21.42
N THR A 67 2.83 -26.73 -22.74
CA THR A 67 3.84 -27.35 -23.59
C THR A 67 5.02 -26.40 -23.77
N TYR A 68 6.21 -26.83 -23.32
CA TYR A 68 7.46 -26.09 -23.54
C TYR A 68 8.40 -26.89 -24.44
N GLN A 69 8.95 -26.20 -25.45
CA GLN A 69 9.63 -26.77 -26.63
C GLN A 69 10.66 -27.88 -26.32
N ASP A 70 11.34 -27.84 -25.17
CA ASP A 70 12.37 -28.82 -24.79
C ASP A 70 12.12 -29.57 -23.46
N LEU A 71 11.05 -29.25 -22.71
CA LEU A 71 10.81 -29.80 -21.36
C LEU A 71 9.49 -30.57 -21.21
N GLY A 72 8.67 -30.65 -22.28
CA GLY A 72 7.38 -31.32 -22.27
C GLY A 72 6.27 -30.47 -21.62
N GLU A 73 5.16 -31.14 -21.28
CA GLU A 73 4.04 -30.57 -20.54
C GLU A 73 4.44 -30.37 -19.08
N ARG A 74 4.43 -29.12 -18.60
CA ARG A 74 4.72 -28.79 -17.19
C ARG A 74 3.69 -27.85 -16.63
N ILE A 75 3.39 -28.05 -15.35
CA ILE A 75 2.63 -27.10 -14.55
C ILE A 75 3.48 -25.81 -14.37
N PRO A 76 2.92 -24.61 -14.56
CA PRO A 76 3.56 -23.33 -14.27
C PRO A 76 4.22 -23.28 -12.89
N ASP A 77 5.55 -23.09 -12.83
CA ASP A 77 6.28 -22.87 -11.58
C ASP A 77 6.43 -21.36 -11.33
N LEU A 78 5.62 -20.87 -10.40
CA LEU A 78 5.59 -19.46 -10.01
C LEU A 78 6.91 -19.00 -9.37
N ASN A 79 7.66 -19.89 -8.73
CA ASN A 79 8.94 -19.52 -8.10
C ASN A 79 10.01 -19.26 -9.15
N VAL A 80 10.08 -20.12 -10.18
CA VAL A 80 11.00 -19.94 -11.31
C VAL A 80 10.70 -18.65 -12.06
N MET A 81 9.42 -18.33 -12.28
CA MET A 81 9.02 -17.07 -12.90
C MET A 81 9.39 -15.85 -12.03
N ARG A 82 9.22 -15.95 -10.71
CA ARG A 82 9.61 -14.89 -9.77
C ARG A 82 11.13 -14.67 -9.78
N GLU A 83 11.93 -15.73 -9.80
CA GLU A 83 13.38 -15.64 -9.88
C GLU A 83 13.83 -14.98 -11.20
N ALA A 84 13.16 -15.29 -12.31
CA ALA A 84 13.36 -14.61 -13.57
C ALA A 84 13.08 -13.10 -13.46
N CYS A 85 11.96 -12.70 -12.83
CA CYS A 85 11.67 -11.29 -12.59
C CYS A 85 12.76 -10.59 -11.77
N LEU A 86 13.25 -11.22 -10.69
CA LEU A 86 14.32 -10.66 -9.86
C LEU A 86 15.64 -10.54 -10.63
N TYR A 87 15.94 -11.52 -11.47
CA TYR A 87 17.11 -11.50 -12.35
C TYR A 87 17.06 -10.33 -13.34
N TYR A 88 15.97 -10.18 -14.10
CA TYR A 88 15.84 -9.08 -15.06
C TYR A 88 15.67 -7.70 -14.39
N TYR A 89 15.10 -7.63 -13.18
CA TYR A 89 15.09 -6.41 -12.36
C TYR A 89 16.52 -5.97 -12.03
N SER A 90 17.40 -6.91 -11.69
CA SER A 90 18.81 -6.61 -11.40
C SER A 90 19.59 -6.11 -12.62
N LEU A 91 19.12 -6.45 -13.82
CA LEU A 91 19.70 -6.02 -15.10
C LEU A 91 19.04 -4.76 -15.67
N SER A 92 17.98 -4.22 -15.04
CA SER A 92 17.19 -3.07 -15.54
C SER A 92 16.56 -3.28 -16.94
N GLU A 93 16.27 -4.52 -17.35
CA GLU A 93 15.76 -4.86 -18.69
C GLU A 93 14.31 -5.41 -18.71
N ILE A 94 13.53 -5.17 -17.64
CA ILE A 94 12.17 -5.73 -17.49
C ILE A 94 11.26 -5.33 -18.65
N ASP A 95 11.22 -4.04 -19.00
CA ASP A 95 10.28 -3.49 -19.97
C ASP A 95 10.49 -4.04 -21.39
N ARG A 96 11.72 -4.50 -21.69
CA ARG A 96 12.08 -5.01 -23.01
C ARG A 96 11.83 -6.51 -23.17
N VAL A 97 11.99 -7.29 -22.10
CA VAL A 97 11.98 -8.77 -22.17
C VAL A 97 10.69 -9.36 -21.61
N LEU A 98 10.12 -8.75 -20.56
CA LEU A 98 9.06 -9.34 -19.74
C LEU A 98 7.78 -8.51 -19.71
N TYR A 99 7.67 -7.36 -20.37
CA TYR A 99 6.42 -6.60 -20.31
C TYR A 99 5.37 -7.16 -21.28
N LYS A 100 4.29 -7.75 -20.72
CA LYS A 100 3.02 -7.98 -21.41
C LYS A 100 1.88 -7.29 -20.65
N PRO A 101 1.02 -6.51 -21.33
CA PRO A 101 -0.12 -5.87 -20.68
C PRO A 101 -1.11 -6.93 -20.19
N SER A 102 -1.70 -6.73 -19.01
CA SER A 102 -2.82 -7.55 -18.54
C SER A 102 -4.09 -7.17 -19.31
N TRP A 103 -5.14 -7.98 -19.21
CA TRP A 103 -6.41 -7.62 -19.84
C TRP A 103 -6.95 -6.28 -19.30
N THR A 104 -6.81 -6.02 -17.99
CA THR A 104 -7.21 -4.73 -17.39
C THR A 104 -6.36 -3.54 -17.87
N ASP A 105 -5.05 -3.74 -18.07
CA ASP A 105 -4.15 -2.69 -18.58
C ASP A 105 -4.35 -2.43 -20.07
N SER A 106 -4.68 -3.48 -20.84
CA SER A 106 -5.03 -3.34 -22.27
C SER A 106 -6.32 -2.55 -22.48
N MET A 107 -7.16 -2.46 -21.44
CA MET A 107 -8.38 -1.68 -21.42
C MET A 107 -8.16 -0.21 -21.03
N SER A 108 -7.16 0.07 -20.18
CA SER A 108 -6.79 1.43 -19.76
C SER A 108 -5.83 2.12 -20.74
N THR A 109 -5.10 1.35 -21.55
CA THR A 109 -4.24 1.83 -22.65
C THR A 109 -5.06 2.22 -23.89
N TRP A 110 -5.96 3.19 -23.71
CA TRP A 110 -6.36 4.08 -24.78
C TRP A 110 -5.79 5.47 -24.47
N ARG A 111 -4.87 5.90 -25.35
CA ARG A 111 -4.10 7.17 -25.35
C ARG A 111 -2.83 7.13 -24.52
N PHE A 112 -1.74 6.66 -25.12
CA PHE A 112 -0.62 7.52 -25.52
C PHE A 112 0.03 6.86 -26.74
N LYS A 113 -0.03 7.51 -27.90
CA LYS A 113 0.93 7.27 -28.97
C LYS A 113 2.26 7.78 -28.40
N THR A 114 3.12 6.89 -27.92
CA THR A 114 4.54 7.21 -27.79
C THR A 114 5.18 6.88 -29.12
N GLU A 115 5.69 7.95 -29.71
CA GLU A 115 6.47 8.04 -30.92
C GLU A 115 7.65 7.05 -30.91
N GLU A 116 7.85 6.46 -32.09
CA GLU A 116 9.12 6.26 -32.79
C GLU A 116 10.40 6.06 -31.96
N GLU A 117 10.93 4.84 -32.14
CA GLU A 117 12.35 4.51 -32.27
C GLU A 117 13.33 5.68 -32.11
N SER A 118 14.02 5.72 -30.98
CA SER A 118 15.35 6.31 -30.92
C SER A 118 16.30 5.34 -30.23
N GLU A 119 17.12 4.71 -31.06
CA GLU A 119 18.41 4.16 -30.68
C GLU A 119 19.16 5.18 -29.83
N ASP A 120 19.44 4.85 -28.58
CA ASP A 120 20.64 5.37 -27.92
C ASP A 120 21.14 4.39 -26.87
N LYS A 121 22.10 3.58 -27.33
CA LYS A 121 23.03 2.81 -26.49
C LYS A 121 23.94 3.80 -25.78
N LYS A 122 23.86 3.90 -24.45
CA LYS A 122 25.01 4.28 -23.62
C LYS A 122 25.24 3.31 -22.48
N ASN A 123 26.29 2.54 -22.69
CA ASN A 123 27.07 1.67 -21.81
C ASN A 123 27.00 2.04 -20.31
N SER A 124 26.64 1.06 -19.48
CA SER A 124 27.07 1.00 -18.09
C SER A 124 27.79 -0.33 -17.87
N THR A 125 29.12 -0.25 -17.94
CA THR A 125 30.08 -1.28 -17.54
C THR A 125 30.18 -1.30 -16.01
N LYS A 126 29.43 -2.18 -15.37
CA LYS A 126 29.77 -2.76 -14.05
C LYS A 126 29.30 -4.22 -14.03
N THR A 127 30.06 -5.07 -14.71
CA THR A 127 30.01 -6.52 -14.58
C THR A 127 30.39 -6.92 -13.15
N GLN A 128 29.41 -7.04 -12.27
CA GLN A 128 29.51 -7.98 -11.15
C GLN A 128 29.15 -9.35 -11.71
N SER A 129 30.16 -10.18 -11.90
CA SER A 129 30.04 -11.58 -12.27
C SER A 129 29.14 -12.31 -11.29
N ARG A 130 27.88 -12.52 -11.68
CA ARG A 130 27.01 -13.55 -11.12
C ARG A 130 26.73 -14.54 -12.23
N SER A 131 26.97 -15.80 -11.92
CA SER A 131 26.89 -16.92 -12.85
C SER A 131 25.62 -16.84 -13.71
N PRO A 132 25.71 -16.88 -15.05
CA PRO A 132 24.54 -17.11 -15.88
C PRO A 132 23.90 -18.42 -15.42
N ILE A 133 22.57 -18.49 -15.41
CA ILE A 133 21.85 -19.75 -15.18
C ILE A 133 22.19 -20.64 -16.38
N THR A 134 23.25 -21.44 -16.24
CA THR A 134 23.65 -22.43 -17.25
C THR A 134 22.72 -23.62 -17.13
N GLY A 135 21.77 -23.68 -18.04
CA GLY A 135 20.91 -24.82 -18.33
C GLY A 135 20.16 -24.51 -19.63
N SER A 136 19.69 -25.53 -20.34
CA SER A 136 18.89 -25.44 -21.59
C SER A 136 17.56 -24.68 -21.46
N PHE A 137 17.37 -23.91 -20.38
CA PHE A 137 16.16 -23.25 -19.99
C PHE A 137 16.37 -21.74 -20.05
N ASN A 138 15.86 -21.09 -21.11
CA ASN A 138 15.82 -19.64 -21.18
C ASN A 138 14.63 -19.14 -20.33
N PRO A 139 14.87 -18.48 -19.18
CA PRO A 139 13.80 -18.02 -18.29
C PRO A 139 12.87 -16.99 -18.97
N GLY A 140 13.37 -16.21 -19.93
CA GLY A 140 12.56 -15.25 -20.69
C GLY A 140 11.55 -15.92 -21.63
N ASP A 141 11.94 -16.99 -22.31
CA ASP A 141 11.05 -17.71 -23.23
C ASP A 141 10.02 -18.54 -22.47
N TYR A 142 10.44 -19.18 -21.37
CA TYR A 142 9.51 -19.80 -20.42
C TYR A 142 8.48 -18.82 -19.89
N TRP A 143 8.92 -17.63 -19.45
CA TRP A 143 8.02 -16.60 -18.96
C TRP A 143 7.02 -16.16 -20.04
N LYS A 144 7.46 -15.93 -21.29
CA LYS A 144 6.59 -15.48 -22.39
C LYS A 144 5.46 -16.47 -22.70
N VAL A 145 5.73 -17.77 -22.59
CA VAL A 145 4.77 -18.86 -22.85
C VAL A 145 3.79 -19.02 -21.68
N VAL A 146 4.28 -18.92 -20.44
CA VAL A 146 3.48 -19.20 -19.24
C VAL A 146 2.74 -17.97 -18.70
N ALA A 147 3.26 -16.76 -18.91
CA ALA A 147 2.71 -15.51 -18.38
C ALA A 147 1.23 -15.27 -18.70
N PRO A 148 0.69 -15.57 -19.90
CA PRO A 148 -0.74 -15.36 -20.19
C PRO A 148 -1.66 -16.12 -19.24
N ASN A 149 -1.35 -17.38 -18.93
CA ASN A 149 -2.15 -18.20 -18.01
C ASN A 149 -2.07 -17.69 -16.57
N VAL A 150 -0.88 -17.24 -16.15
CA VAL A 150 -0.68 -16.67 -14.80
C VAL A 150 -1.38 -15.31 -14.66
N LEU A 151 -1.38 -14.49 -15.72
CA LEU A 151 -2.15 -13.24 -15.79
C LEU A 151 -3.66 -13.49 -15.73
N GLU A 152 -4.16 -14.49 -16.45
CA GLU A 152 -5.58 -14.86 -16.40
C GLU A 152 -5.97 -15.34 -14.99
N ALA A 153 -5.14 -16.18 -14.36
CA ALA A 153 -5.35 -16.61 -12.98
C ALA A 153 -5.33 -15.43 -11.99
N LEU A 154 -4.40 -14.49 -12.16
CA LEU A 154 -4.31 -13.26 -11.37
C LEU A 154 -5.62 -12.44 -11.47
N ASP A 155 -6.18 -12.28 -12.66
CA ASP A 155 -7.44 -11.56 -12.87
C ASP A 155 -8.62 -12.24 -12.13
N TYR A 156 -8.68 -13.57 -12.10
CA TYR A 156 -9.69 -14.28 -11.32
C TYR A 156 -9.51 -14.09 -9.81
N TYR A 157 -8.26 -14.08 -9.31
CA TYR A 157 -8.02 -13.81 -7.89
C TYR A 157 -8.36 -12.37 -7.50
N LYS A 158 -8.08 -11.38 -8.36
CA LYS A 158 -8.52 -9.99 -8.15
C LYS A 158 -10.05 -9.89 -8.06
N ARG A 159 -10.77 -10.61 -8.93
CA ARG A 159 -12.25 -10.67 -8.85
C ARG A 159 -12.71 -11.35 -7.55
N ALA A 160 -12.04 -12.42 -7.13
CA ALA A 160 -12.34 -13.09 -5.87
C ALA A 160 -12.16 -12.16 -4.65
N LEU A 161 -11.19 -11.25 -4.70
CA LEU A 161 -10.89 -10.32 -3.61
C LEU A 161 -12.06 -9.39 -3.27
N ASN A 162 -12.88 -9.03 -4.27
CA ASN A 162 -14.07 -8.22 -4.07
C ASN A 162 -15.16 -8.91 -3.23
N PHE A 163 -15.09 -10.24 -3.10
CA PHE A 163 -16.08 -11.06 -2.40
C PHE A 163 -15.53 -11.79 -1.17
N SER A 164 -14.19 -11.83 -1.01
CA SER A 164 -13.52 -12.64 0.01
C SER A 164 -13.71 -12.13 1.44
N GLY A 165 -13.98 -10.83 1.61
CA GLY A 165 -14.01 -10.16 2.92
C GLY A 165 -12.74 -10.44 3.73
N PRO A 166 -12.83 -11.01 4.96
CA PRO A 166 -11.71 -11.22 5.88
C PRO A 166 -10.78 -12.42 5.55
N ASP A 167 -10.92 -13.07 4.38
CA ASP A 167 -10.06 -14.20 4.01
C ASP A 167 -8.71 -13.77 3.42
N LEU A 168 -7.62 -13.96 4.20
CA LEU A 168 -6.24 -13.65 3.80
C LEU A 168 -5.68 -14.58 2.71
N ASN A 169 -6.36 -15.69 2.39
CA ASN A 169 -5.89 -16.62 1.36
C ASN A 169 -5.85 -15.96 -0.03
N VAL A 170 -6.84 -15.13 -0.36
CA VAL A 170 -6.94 -14.48 -1.68
C VAL A 170 -5.78 -13.50 -1.92
N PRO A 171 -5.47 -12.55 -1.01
CA PRO A 171 -4.29 -11.71 -1.14
C PRO A 171 -2.97 -12.49 -1.28
N LYS A 172 -2.80 -13.60 -0.56
CA LYS A 172 -1.60 -14.45 -0.67
C LYS A 172 -1.48 -15.13 -2.04
N LYS A 173 -2.59 -15.53 -2.65
CA LYS A 173 -2.59 -16.07 -4.02
C LYS A 173 -2.25 -14.99 -5.04
N ILE A 174 -2.77 -13.78 -4.85
CA ILE A 174 -2.42 -12.60 -5.65
C ILE A 174 -0.92 -12.28 -5.49
N GLU A 175 -0.38 -12.28 -4.27
CA GLU A 175 1.04 -12.05 -4.02
C GLU A 175 1.92 -13.00 -4.83
N LYS A 176 1.65 -14.31 -4.76
CA LYS A 176 2.43 -15.32 -5.50
C LYS A 176 2.36 -15.14 -7.01
N THR A 177 1.17 -14.90 -7.55
CA THR A 177 0.97 -14.77 -9.00
C THR A 177 1.46 -13.44 -9.54
N ALA A 178 1.24 -12.33 -8.82
CA ALA A 178 1.70 -11.01 -9.22
C ALA A 178 3.24 -10.91 -9.19
N LEU A 179 3.90 -11.49 -8.17
CA LEU A 179 5.36 -11.53 -8.12
C LEU A 179 5.97 -12.41 -9.24
N ALA A 180 5.28 -13.46 -9.66
CA ALA A 180 5.70 -14.29 -10.80
C ALA A 180 5.61 -13.54 -12.15
N VAL A 181 4.73 -12.54 -12.27
CA VAL A 181 4.56 -11.71 -13.48
C VAL A 181 5.21 -10.32 -13.30
N CYS A 182 6.11 -10.17 -12.32
CA CYS A 182 6.87 -8.95 -12.07
C CYS A 182 6.01 -7.70 -11.76
N ARG A 183 4.83 -7.88 -11.14
CA ARG A 183 3.87 -6.80 -10.82
C ARG A 183 3.75 -6.59 -9.30
N PRO A 184 4.77 -6.00 -8.63
CA PRO A 184 4.73 -5.81 -7.17
C PRO A 184 3.65 -4.82 -6.72
N GLU A 185 3.21 -3.90 -7.58
CA GLU A 185 2.17 -2.90 -7.26
C GLU A 185 0.81 -3.55 -6.99
N GLU A 186 0.47 -4.61 -7.73
CA GLU A 186 -0.76 -5.40 -7.57
C GLU A 186 -0.82 -6.09 -6.20
N VAL A 187 0.35 -6.40 -5.62
CA VAL A 187 0.44 -6.96 -4.27
C VAL A 187 -0.01 -5.90 -3.26
N LEU A 188 0.48 -4.67 -3.38
CA LEU A 188 0.10 -3.58 -2.48
C LEU A 188 -1.39 -3.27 -2.60
N LEU A 189 -1.93 -3.18 -3.82
CA LEU A 189 -3.35 -2.97 -4.03
C LEU A 189 -4.21 -4.10 -3.41
N ALA A 190 -3.81 -5.36 -3.59
CA ALA A 190 -4.54 -6.49 -3.04
C ALA A 190 -4.60 -6.49 -1.51
N TYR A 191 -3.51 -6.14 -0.83
CA TYR A 191 -3.51 -6.03 0.62
C TYR A 191 -4.26 -4.79 1.13
N ALA A 192 -4.27 -3.69 0.38
CA ALA A 192 -5.06 -2.50 0.70
C ALA A 192 -6.57 -2.78 0.59
N ASP A 193 -6.99 -3.42 -0.51
CA ASP A 193 -8.38 -3.83 -0.73
C ASP A 193 -8.83 -4.85 0.30
N TYR A 194 -8.00 -5.82 0.66
CA TYR A 194 -8.30 -6.77 1.76
C TYR A 194 -8.60 -6.05 3.08
N ILE A 195 -7.78 -5.08 3.47
CA ILE A 195 -7.99 -4.32 4.72
C ILE A 195 -9.31 -3.56 4.66
N ARG A 196 -9.55 -2.85 3.55
CA ARG A 196 -10.78 -2.08 3.35
C ARG A 196 -12.01 -3.00 3.39
N ASN A 197 -11.99 -4.10 2.65
CA ASN A 197 -13.09 -5.06 2.58
C ASN A 197 -13.34 -5.71 3.94
N THR A 198 -12.29 -5.98 4.72
CA THR A 198 -12.42 -6.51 6.09
C THR A 198 -13.09 -5.49 7.02
N GLU A 199 -12.65 -4.23 7.00
CA GLU A 199 -13.23 -3.15 7.80
C GLU A 199 -14.71 -2.90 7.44
N GLU A 200 -15.02 -2.90 6.14
CA GLU A 200 -16.38 -2.71 5.63
C GLU A 200 -17.30 -3.90 5.96
N THR A 201 -16.79 -5.13 5.88
CA THR A 201 -17.53 -6.33 6.28
C THR A 201 -17.88 -6.27 7.77
N VAL A 202 -16.91 -5.92 8.63
CA VAL A 202 -17.15 -5.77 10.07
C VAL A 202 -18.17 -4.66 10.34
N ARG A 203 -18.05 -3.51 9.66
CA ARG A 203 -19.00 -2.39 9.78
C ARG A 203 -20.42 -2.84 9.45
N ILE A 204 -20.62 -3.50 8.32
CA ILE A 204 -21.94 -3.97 7.86
C ILE A 204 -22.53 -4.97 8.87
N VAL A 205 -21.74 -5.91 9.38
CA VAL A 205 -22.22 -6.89 10.38
C VAL A 205 -22.60 -6.19 11.68
N MET A 206 -21.79 -5.22 12.14
CA MET A 206 -22.07 -4.42 13.33
C MET A 206 -23.35 -3.60 13.19
N GLU A 207 -23.62 -3.02 12.03
CA GLU A 207 -24.86 -2.29 11.73
C GLU A 207 -26.07 -3.22 11.70
N LYS A 208 -25.93 -4.41 11.10
CA LYS A 208 -27.00 -5.44 11.07
C LYS A 208 -27.33 -6.03 12.45
N THR A 209 -26.36 -6.07 13.38
CA THR A 209 -26.60 -6.52 14.76
C THR A 209 -27.28 -5.45 15.62
N GLN A 210 -27.33 -4.19 15.18
CA GLN A 210 -28.16 -3.19 15.83
C GLN A 210 -29.62 -3.51 15.55
N LYS A 211 -30.40 -3.74 16.62
CA LYS A 211 -31.81 -4.15 16.52
C LYS A 211 -32.57 -3.21 15.56
N PRO A 212 -33.38 -3.74 14.62
CA PRO A 212 -34.25 -2.89 13.83
C PRO A 212 -35.17 -2.13 14.79
N LYS A 213 -35.23 -0.80 14.65
CA LYS A 213 -36.18 0.03 15.39
C LYS A 213 -37.57 -0.55 15.17
N SER A 214 -38.30 -0.86 16.25
CA SER A 214 -39.64 -1.39 16.09
C SER A 214 -40.51 -0.31 15.46
N PHE A 215 -41.28 -0.68 14.43
CA PHE A 215 -42.16 0.23 13.71
C PHE A 215 -43.29 0.81 14.60
N PHE A 216 -43.43 0.33 15.84
CA PHE A 216 -44.49 0.68 16.79
C PHE A 216 -44.01 1.44 18.04
N SER A 217 -42.73 1.79 18.19
CA SER A 217 -42.29 2.61 19.33
C SER A 217 -42.40 4.11 19.03
N CYS A 218 -43.61 4.65 19.09
CA CYS A 218 -43.86 6.10 18.90
C CYS A 218 -43.42 7.00 20.08
N ASN A 219 -42.63 6.55 21.06
CA ASN A 219 -42.26 7.39 22.22
C ASN A 219 -40.87 7.08 22.81
N GLN A 220 -39.85 6.89 21.96
CA GLN A 220 -38.46 7.06 22.39
C GLN A 220 -37.70 7.83 21.30
N THR A 221 -37.66 9.15 21.51
CA THR A 221 -36.69 10.12 20.98
C THR A 221 -36.11 9.82 19.60
N GLU A 222 -36.56 10.62 18.64
CA GLU A 222 -35.80 11.21 17.53
C GLU A 222 -34.32 10.86 17.58
N GLU A 223 -33.82 10.29 16.47
CA GLU A 223 -32.40 10.25 16.09
C GLU A 223 -31.44 10.58 17.24
N GLN A 224 -30.96 9.58 17.98
CA GLN A 224 -29.60 9.77 18.47
C GLN A 224 -28.77 9.82 17.20
N PRO A 225 -28.23 11.00 16.78
CA PRO A 225 -27.23 11.00 15.74
C PRO A 225 -26.16 10.01 16.19
N ASN A 226 -25.45 9.37 15.27
CA ASN A 226 -24.19 8.73 15.64
C ASN A 226 -23.34 9.84 16.28
N VAL A 227 -23.38 9.97 17.62
CA VAL A 227 -22.66 11.00 18.39
C VAL A 227 -21.15 10.79 18.23
N LEU A 228 -20.78 9.58 17.79
CA LEU A 228 -19.44 9.19 17.46
C LEU A 228 -19.00 9.79 16.14
N THR A 229 -17.88 10.50 16.20
CA THR A 229 -17.11 10.92 15.01
C THR A 229 -16.74 9.71 14.14
N GLU A 230 -16.52 9.93 12.85
CA GLU A 230 -16.09 8.87 11.91
C GLU A 230 -14.88 8.09 12.42
N LYS A 231 -13.92 8.80 13.04
CA LYS A 231 -12.73 8.21 13.65
C LYS A 231 -13.06 7.28 14.83
N GLN A 232 -14.02 7.65 15.68
CA GLN A 232 -14.46 6.79 16.79
C GLN A 232 -15.18 5.54 16.29
N ASN A 233 -15.96 5.65 15.20
CA ASN A 233 -16.57 4.49 14.57
C ASN A 233 -15.53 3.53 13.99
N LEU A 234 -14.48 4.06 13.36
CA LEU A 234 -13.35 3.26 12.88
C LEU A 234 -12.60 2.56 14.03
N MET A 235 -12.31 3.27 15.13
CA MET A 235 -11.68 2.65 16.31
C MET A 235 -12.54 1.53 16.91
N ARG A 236 -13.86 1.66 16.89
CA ARG A 236 -14.79 0.60 17.32
C ARG A 236 -14.71 -0.62 16.40
N ILE A 237 -14.60 -0.42 15.09
CA ILE A 237 -14.39 -1.52 14.12
C ILE A 237 -13.06 -2.22 14.42
N TRP A 238 -11.98 -1.45 14.60
CA TRP A 238 -10.66 -2.02 14.89
C TRP A 238 -10.63 -2.75 16.23
N SER A 239 -11.37 -2.29 17.24
CA SER A 239 -11.44 -3.01 18.52
C SER A 239 -12.15 -4.37 18.39
N GLN A 240 -13.19 -4.47 17.56
CA GLN A 240 -13.83 -5.76 17.24
C GLN A 240 -12.89 -6.71 16.47
N ILE A 241 -12.09 -6.17 15.55
CA ILE A 241 -11.07 -6.96 14.85
C ILE A 241 -10.01 -7.44 15.83
N LYS A 242 -9.50 -6.54 16.70
CA LYS A 242 -8.43 -6.85 17.67
C LYS A 242 -8.88 -7.89 18.71
N SER A 243 -10.16 -7.92 19.07
CA SER A 243 -10.66 -8.86 20.09
C SER A 243 -10.73 -10.32 19.62
N ASN A 244 -10.55 -10.61 18.32
CA ASN A 244 -10.67 -11.96 17.71
C ASN A 244 -11.99 -12.69 18.00
N SER A 245 -12.95 -12.03 18.64
CA SER A 245 -14.21 -12.62 19.12
C SER A 245 -15.37 -12.33 18.17
N PHE A 246 -15.20 -11.40 17.24
CA PHE A 246 -16.25 -10.96 16.34
C PHE A 246 -16.52 -11.98 15.23
N VAL A 247 -17.76 -12.47 15.19
CA VAL A 247 -18.23 -13.45 14.20
C VAL A 247 -18.90 -12.69 13.05
N ILE A 248 -18.36 -12.85 11.84
CA ILE A 248 -18.92 -12.26 10.61
C ILE A 248 -20.03 -13.11 10.05
N ASP A 249 -19.80 -14.42 9.99
CA ASP A 249 -20.76 -15.40 9.47
C ASP A 249 -21.02 -16.45 10.56
N PRO A 250 -22.20 -16.43 11.21
CA PRO A 250 -22.55 -17.41 12.23
C PRO A 250 -22.72 -18.81 11.65
N ASP A 251 -23.13 -18.93 10.38
CA ASP A 251 -23.39 -20.23 9.75
C ASP A 251 -22.08 -20.98 9.46
N GLN A 252 -21.03 -20.24 9.11
CA GLN A 252 -19.68 -20.79 8.88
C GLN A 252 -18.75 -20.63 10.08
N ASN A 253 -19.22 -20.05 11.19
CA ASN A 253 -18.41 -19.65 12.35
C ASN A 253 -17.15 -18.85 11.96
N LEU A 254 -17.26 -17.99 10.94
CA LEU A 254 -16.11 -17.25 10.44
C LEU A 254 -15.82 -16.06 11.35
N LYS A 255 -14.62 -16.04 11.93
CA LYS A 255 -14.11 -14.97 12.79
C LYS A 255 -13.02 -14.19 12.08
N VAL A 256 -12.95 -12.89 12.35
CA VAL A 256 -11.81 -12.08 11.88
C VAL A 256 -10.59 -12.42 12.74
N ASN A 257 -9.47 -12.73 12.09
CA ASN A 257 -8.20 -12.94 12.75
C ASN A 257 -7.37 -11.66 12.74
N ALA A 258 -7.16 -11.06 13.91
CA ALA A 258 -6.32 -9.88 14.11
C ALA A 258 -4.89 -10.10 13.62
N ASN A 259 -4.34 -11.31 13.74
CA ASN A 259 -2.99 -11.60 13.29
C ASN A 259 -2.87 -11.54 11.77
N ASP A 260 -3.89 -11.98 11.05
CA ASP A 260 -3.92 -11.93 9.59
C ASP A 260 -4.13 -10.49 9.09
N PHE A 261 -4.93 -9.71 9.80
CA PHE A 261 -5.07 -8.28 9.57
C PHE A 261 -3.75 -7.51 9.82
N LYS A 262 -3.06 -7.80 10.94
CA LYS A 262 -1.74 -7.21 11.26
C LYS A 262 -0.69 -7.58 10.21
N LYS A 263 -0.67 -8.83 9.73
CA LYS A 263 0.24 -9.25 8.64
C LYS A 263 0.01 -8.45 7.35
N ALA A 264 -1.25 -8.27 6.95
CA ALA A 264 -1.59 -7.48 5.77
C ALA A 264 -1.11 -6.02 5.90
N LEU A 265 -1.35 -5.41 7.06
CA LEU A 265 -0.87 -4.06 7.36
C LEU A 265 0.68 -3.96 7.32
N ASN A 266 1.39 -4.95 7.87
CA ASN A 266 2.85 -4.97 7.85
C ASN A 266 3.42 -5.08 6.43
N ILE A 267 2.78 -5.87 5.56
CA ILE A 267 3.17 -5.98 4.14
C ILE A 267 2.98 -4.63 3.42
N LEU A 268 1.87 -3.92 3.67
CA LEU A 268 1.65 -2.58 3.11
C LEU A 268 2.67 -1.58 3.61
N ALA A 269 2.92 -1.54 4.91
CA ALA A 269 3.90 -0.62 5.48
C ALA A 269 5.30 -0.86 4.92
N PHE A 270 5.75 -2.12 4.85
CA PHE A 270 7.04 -2.45 4.23
C PHE A 270 7.08 -2.06 2.75
N GLY A 271 5.98 -2.28 2.02
CA GLY A 271 5.81 -1.82 0.65
C GLY A 271 6.03 -0.32 0.49
N ILE A 272 5.34 0.49 1.30
CA ILE A 272 5.45 1.95 1.34
C ILE A 272 6.90 2.41 1.59
N TYR A 273 7.59 1.78 2.56
CA TYR A 273 8.97 2.15 2.88
C TYR A 273 9.94 1.74 1.77
N LYS A 274 9.75 0.58 1.15
CA LYS A 274 10.62 0.09 0.09
C LYS A 274 10.47 0.88 -1.21
N THR A 275 9.26 1.35 -1.52
CA THR A 275 8.99 2.18 -2.71
C THR A 275 9.23 3.68 -2.47
N GLY A 276 9.61 4.07 -1.25
CA GLY A 276 9.99 5.44 -0.92
C GLY A 276 8.86 6.46 -1.07
N LEU A 277 7.60 6.08 -0.81
CA LEU A 277 6.40 6.91 -1.02
C LEU A 277 6.15 7.34 -2.48
N ASN A 278 6.89 6.82 -3.47
CA ASN A 278 6.69 7.21 -4.87
C ASN A 278 5.35 6.70 -5.44
N SER A 279 4.81 5.61 -4.87
CA SER A 279 3.60 4.94 -5.34
C SER A 279 2.36 5.17 -4.46
N ILE A 280 2.51 5.72 -3.24
CA ILE A 280 1.42 5.84 -2.25
C ILE A 280 1.46 7.24 -1.64
N SER A 281 0.29 7.84 -1.45
CA SER A 281 0.24 9.17 -0.86
C SER A 281 0.74 9.15 0.59
N PRO A 282 1.50 10.18 1.04
CA PRO A 282 1.96 10.26 2.43
C PRO A 282 0.83 10.23 3.48
N ILE A 283 -0.40 10.61 3.09
CA ILE A 283 -1.58 10.57 3.95
C ILE A 283 -2.10 9.13 4.11
N GLU A 284 -2.16 8.37 3.02
CA GLU A 284 -2.51 6.94 3.09
C GLU A 284 -1.47 6.16 3.90
N ALA A 285 -0.20 6.52 3.76
CA ALA A 285 0.87 5.95 4.58
C ALA A 285 0.67 6.24 6.08
N ASP A 286 0.26 7.45 6.47
CA ASP A 286 -0.05 7.78 7.87
C ASP A 286 -1.25 6.95 8.37
N GLY A 287 -2.26 6.75 7.52
CA GLY A 287 -3.40 5.89 7.82
C GLY A 287 -3.02 4.42 8.05
N VAL A 288 -2.10 3.87 7.26
CA VAL A 288 -1.58 2.50 7.46
C VAL A 288 -0.79 2.40 8.77
N LEU A 289 0.05 3.39 9.08
CA LEU A 289 0.81 3.41 10.33
C LEU A 289 -0.07 3.62 11.56
N GLU A 290 -1.13 4.41 11.45
CA GLU A 290 -2.13 4.55 12.51
C GLU A 290 -2.79 3.21 12.85
N LYS A 291 -3.21 2.48 11.82
CA LYS A 291 -3.77 1.14 11.98
C LYS A 291 -2.76 0.21 12.62
N LEU A 292 -1.52 0.19 12.14
CA LEU A 292 -0.46 -0.65 12.73
C LEU A 292 -0.21 -0.36 14.20
N LEU A 293 -0.14 0.92 14.59
CA LEU A 293 0.02 1.33 15.98
C LEU A 293 -1.15 0.88 16.87
N PHE A 294 -2.38 0.84 16.33
CA PHE A 294 -3.54 0.35 17.07
C PHE A 294 -3.47 -1.17 17.32
N PHE A 295 -2.96 -1.92 16.33
CA PHE A 295 -2.86 -3.38 16.38
C PHE A 295 -1.57 -3.90 17.02
N SER A 296 -0.54 -3.07 17.18
CA SER A 296 0.62 -3.39 18.00
C SER A 296 0.31 -3.22 19.49
N ASP A 297 1.02 -3.97 20.32
CA ASP A 297 0.89 -3.88 21.76
C ASP A 297 1.84 -2.80 22.29
N PRO A 298 1.38 -1.94 23.22
CA PRO A 298 2.23 -0.92 23.82
C PRO A 298 3.40 -1.58 24.56
N ASN A 299 4.50 -0.85 24.74
CA ASN A 299 5.72 -1.32 25.40
C ASN A 299 6.43 -2.47 24.65
N THR A 300 6.35 -2.47 23.32
CA THR A 300 7.10 -3.38 22.46
C THR A 300 8.05 -2.59 21.57
N ILE A 301 9.19 -3.19 21.19
CA ILE A 301 10.14 -2.58 20.24
C ILE A 301 9.43 -2.19 18.93
N GLU A 302 8.55 -3.07 18.42
CA GLU A 302 7.75 -2.82 17.21
C GLU A 302 6.89 -1.56 17.35
N TYR A 303 6.23 -1.39 18.50
CA TYR A 303 5.39 -0.21 18.76
C TYR A 303 6.21 1.08 18.76
N ASP A 304 7.35 1.10 19.46
CA ASP A 304 8.19 2.29 19.55
C ASP A 304 8.88 2.63 18.22
N GLU A 305 9.27 1.62 17.44
CA GLU A 305 9.74 1.83 16.06
C GLU A 305 8.66 2.41 15.15
N LEU A 306 7.41 1.96 15.30
CA LEU A 306 6.28 2.50 14.53
C LEU A 306 5.99 3.95 14.92
N LEU A 307 6.11 4.32 16.20
CA LEU A 307 6.00 5.72 16.64
C LEU A 307 7.07 6.59 15.98
N MET A 308 8.33 6.14 16.01
CA MET A 308 9.44 6.87 15.38
C MET A 308 9.21 7.04 13.87
N LYS A 309 8.81 5.97 13.17
CA LYS A 309 8.51 6.00 11.74
C LYS A 309 7.34 6.92 11.39
N ARG A 310 6.27 6.89 12.18
CA ARG A 310 5.11 7.79 12.00
C ARG A 310 5.48 9.25 12.29
N GLY A 311 6.33 9.51 13.28
CA GLY A 311 6.92 10.83 13.53
C GLY A 311 7.70 11.36 12.32
N MET A 312 8.55 10.52 11.71
CA MET A 312 9.31 10.86 10.50
C MET A 312 8.40 11.20 9.32
N LEU A 313 7.34 10.42 9.09
CA LEU A 313 6.37 10.69 8.04
C LEU A 313 5.64 12.02 8.26
N ASN A 314 5.17 12.28 9.48
CA ASN A 314 4.52 13.54 9.83
C ASN A 314 5.47 14.73 9.71
N TYR A 315 6.76 14.57 10.02
CA TYR A 315 7.76 15.61 9.78
C TYR A 315 7.94 15.92 8.28
N GLN A 316 7.93 14.90 7.43
CA GLN A 316 7.98 15.09 5.98
C GLN A 316 6.73 15.81 5.45
N LEU A 317 5.55 15.43 5.93
CA LEU A 317 4.29 16.12 5.66
C LEU A 317 4.30 17.57 6.16
N GLY A 318 4.91 17.81 7.31
CA GLY A 318 5.12 19.12 7.94
C GLY A 318 5.80 20.13 7.02
N LYS A 319 6.71 19.67 6.16
CA LYS A 319 7.38 20.53 5.17
C LYS A 319 6.39 21.17 4.17
N ARG A 320 5.24 20.54 3.92
CA ARG A 320 4.17 21.06 3.06
C ARG A 320 3.11 21.80 3.87
N ASP A 321 2.69 21.22 5.00
CA ASP A 321 1.69 21.80 5.88
C ASP A 321 2.20 21.80 7.34
N PRO A 322 2.48 22.99 7.92
CA PRO A 322 3.04 23.12 9.26
C PRO A 322 2.22 22.46 10.39
N ILE A 323 0.92 22.21 10.20
CA ILE A 323 0.07 21.56 11.23
C ILE A 323 0.59 20.16 11.58
N PHE A 324 1.23 19.48 10.63
CA PHE A 324 1.79 18.14 10.87
C PHE A 324 3.04 18.14 11.75
N PHE A 325 3.72 19.28 11.95
CA PHE A 325 4.86 19.34 12.87
C PHE A 325 4.42 19.11 14.32
N ASP A 326 3.24 19.55 14.73
CA ASP A 326 2.73 19.28 16.09
C ASP A 326 2.49 17.78 16.32
N LYS A 327 1.95 17.10 15.30
CA LYS A 327 1.79 15.63 15.33
C LYS A 327 3.14 14.92 15.36
N ALA A 328 4.11 15.39 14.57
CA ALA A 328 5.46 14.83 14.56
C ALA A 328 6.13 14.95 15.94
N ILE A 329 6.07 16.14 16.55
CA ILE A 329 6.60 16.39 17.90
C ILE A 329 5.96 15.47 18.92
N PHE A 330 4.63 15.29 18.86
CA PHE A 330 3.93 14.35 19.74
C PHE A 330 4.50 12.92 19.62
N TYR A 331 4.63 12.38 18.41
CA TYR A 331 5.13 11.01 18.22
C TYR A 331 6.60 10.87 18.60
N PHE A 332 7.44 11.86 18.30
CA PHE A 332 8.84 11.83 18.71
C PHE A 332 9.00 11.93 20.23
N ARG A 333 8.16 12.71 20.91
CA ARG A 333 8.20 12.82 22.38
C ARG A 333 7.76 11.52 23.07
N GLU A 334 6.83 10.79 22.48
CA GLU A 334 6.48 9.45 22.98
C GLU A 334 7.61 8.45 22.70
N SER A 335 8.19 8.48 21.49
CA SER A 335 9.36 7.65 21.14
C SER A 335 10.57 7.93 22.02
N SER A 336 10.79 9.18 22.46
CA SER A 336 11.95 9.56 23.27
C SER A 336 11.89 9.07 24.71
N LYS A 337 10.72 8.62 25.17
CA LYS A 337 10.53 8.03 26.51
C LYS A 337 10.72 6.52 26.51
N SER A 338 10.90 5.90 25.34
CA SER A 338 11.06 4.46 25.20
C SER A 338 12.29 3.95 25.94
N THR A 339 12.12 2.83 26.65
CA THR A 339 13.21 2.04 27.24
C THR A 339 13.64 0.89 26.34
N TYR A 340 12.91 0.62 25.25
CA TYR A 340 13.12 -0.51 24.35
C TYR A 340 13.95 -0.15 23.12
N LEU A 341 13.88 1.11 22.68
CA LEU A 341 14.70 1.62 21.58
C LEU A 341 16.16 1.77 22.00
N ASP A 342 17.06 1.62 21.02
CA ASP A 342 18.46 1.98 21.20
C ASP A 342 18.59 3.47 21.57
N LYS A 343 19.54 3.79 22.46
CA LYS A 343 19.80 5.15 22.94
C LYS A 343 20.05 6.12 21.78
N GLY A 344 20.63 5.64 20.68
CA GLY A 344 20.78 6.42 19.46
C GLY A 344 19.46 6.83 18.82
N SER A 345 18.50 5.91 18.71
CA SER A 345 17.16 6.20 18.18
C SER A 345 16.37 7.13 19.09
N VAL A 346 16.52 6.97 20.41
CA VAL A 346 15.95 7.90 21.40
C VAL A 346 16.54 9.31 21.22
N PHE A 347 17.85 9.43 21.08
CA PHE A 347 18.51 10.71 20.84
C PHE A 347 18.08 11.34 19.51
N GLU A 348 18.03 10.54 18.44
CA GLU A 348 17.55 10.96 17.12
C GLU A 348 16.11 11.49 17.20
N SER A 349 15.22 10.82 17.96
CA SER A 349 13.85 11.30 18.13
C SER A 349 13.79 12.70 18.75
N ARG A 350 14.62 12.99 19.75
CA ARG A 350 14.71 14.33 20.36
C ARG A 350 15.33 15.37 19.42
N LEU A 351 16.35 15.01 18.63
CA LEU A 351 16.85 15.89 17.56
C LEU A 351 15.76 16.20 16.52
N MET A 352 14.88 15.25 16.22
CA MET A 352 13.75 15.49 15.33
C MET A 352 12.68 16.40 15.93
N ILE A 353 12.49 16.42 17.26
CA ILE A 353 11.69 17.44 17.96
C ILE A 353 12.27 18.82 17.70
N VAL A 354 13.58 19.01 17.95
CA VAL A 354 14.29 20.27 17.71
C VAL A 354 14.12 20.73 16.27
N ARG A 355 14.32 19.84 15.29
CA ARG A 355 14.12 20.15 13.86
C ARG A 355 12.70 20.60 13.54
N SER A 356 11.71 19.96 14.14
CA SER A 356 10.30 20.31 13.96
C SER A 356 10.00 21.69 14.55
N GLU A 357 10.51 21.99 15.75
CA GLU A 357 10.34 23.29 16.41
C GLU A 357 11.05 24.43 15.67
N ILE A 358 12.27 24.19 15.17
CA ILE A 358 12.98 25.13 14.29
C ILE A 358 12.15 25.46 13.05
N ARG A 359 11.55 24.46 12.41
CA ARG A 359 10.73 24.64 11.20
C ARG A 359 9.44 25.41 11.48
N LYS A 360 8.90 25.31 12.70
CA LYS A 360 7.80 26.15 13.20
C LYS A 360 8.22 27.58 13.58
N GLY A 361 9.53 27.87 13.61
CA GLY A 361 10.07 29.16 14.07
C GLY A 361 10.15 29.29 15.60
N GLN A 362 9.91 28.22 16.35
CA GLN A 362 9.97 28.20 17.82
C GLN A 362 11.39 27.89 18.28
N LEU A 363 12.26 28.90 18.30
CA LEU A 363 13.69 28.74 18.58
C LEU A 363 14.02 28.53 20.07
N ASP A 364 13.22 29.08 20.97
CA ASP A 364 13.42 28.95 22.43
C ASP A 364 13.24 27.52 22.95
N PRO A 365 12.11 26.83 22.65
CA PRO A 365 11.96 25.44 23.08
C PRO A 365 13.01 24.52 22.41
N ALA A 366 13.34 24.80 21.15
CA ALA A 366 14.35 24.03 20.42
C ALA A 366 15.75 24.15 21.05
N LEU A 367 16.12 25.34 21.54
CA LEU A 367 17.37 25.55 22.26
C LEU A 367 17.39 24.80 23.60
N LEU A 368 16.29 24.85 24.35
CA LEU A 368 16.16 24.18 25.64
C LEU A 368 16.31 22.66 25.50
N GLU A 369 15.66 22.06 24.50
CA GLU A 369 15.79 20.63 24.22
C GLU A 369 17.23 20.25 23.82
N LEU A 370 17.92 21.07 23.02
CA LEU A 370 19.34 20.85 22.67
C LEU A 370 20.29 20.93 23.87
N GLN A 371 19.98 21.77 24.86
CA GLN A 371 20.73 21.87 26.11
C GLN A 371 20.51 20.62 26.98
N GLN A 372 19.28 20.12 27.06
CA GLN A 372 18.99 18.86 27.76
C GLN A 372 19.76 17.69 27.13
N LEU A 373 19.80 17.63 25.80
CA LEU A 373 20.55 16.61 25.06
C LEU A 373 22.05 16.60 25.33
N GLU A 374 22.63 17.72 25.78
CA GLU A 374 24.03 17.78 26.17
C GLU A 374 24.36 16.85 27.34
N THR A 375 23.45 16.77 28.30
CA THR A 375 23.63 15.93 29.49
C THR A 375 23.59 14.44 29.16
N GLU A 376 22.86 14.06 28.10
CA GLU A 376 22.69 12.67 27.66
C GLU A 376 23.82 12.19 26.72
N LEU A 377 24.60 13.13 26.19
CA LEU A 377 25.61 12.93 25.15
C LEU A 377 26.72 11.93 25.56
N TYR A 378 27.17 12.01 26.83
CA TYR A 378 28.16 11.09 27.41
C TYR A 378 27.72 9.63 27.43
N THR A 379 26.42 9.36 27.45
CA THR A 379 25.88 8.00 27.51
C THR A 379 25.79 7.34 26.13
N ILE A 380 25.73 8.14 25.07
CA ILE A 380 25.57 7.69 23.68
C ILE A 380 26.94 7.57 22.99
N ASP A 381 27.89 8.45 23.33
CA ASP A 381 29.22 8.52 22.72
C ASP A 381 29.99 7.17 22.75
N LYS A 382 29.85 6.39 23.82
CA LYS A 382 30.46 5.04 23.88
C LYS A 382 29.77 4.00 22.98
N ALA A 383 28.47 4.12 22.74
CA ALA A 383 27.70 3.14 21.97
C ALA A 383 27.81 3.38 20.44
N TYR A 384 27.92 4.64 20.03
CA TYR A 384 28.00 5.01 18.60
C TYR A 384 29.39 4.83 18.00
N ARG A 385 30.47 5.02 18.78
CA ARG A 385 31.84 4.71 18.34
C ARG A 385 32.05 3.22 18.02
N VAL A 386 31.25 2.33 18.59
CA VAL A 386 31.46 0.87 18.53
C VAL A 386 30.63 0.21 17.42
N THR A 387 29.49 0.77 17.03
CA THR A 387 28.53 0.07 16.15
C THR A 387 28.66 0.42 14.67
N GLY A 388 29.30 1.53 14.29
CA GLY A 388 29.77 1.80 12.92
C GLY A 388 28.75 1.63 11.78
N ARG A 389 27.45 1.64 12.09
CA ARG A 389 26.36 1.39 11.14
C ARG A 389 25.59 2.67 10.85
N GLY A 390 26.13 3.48 9.93
CA GLY A 390 25.33 4.14 8.89
C GLY A 390 24.26 5.16 9.28
N ARG A 391 24.32 5.81 10.45
CA ARG A 391 23.59 7.07 10.70
C ARG A 391 24.58 8.22 10.62
N ASN A 392 24.17 9.35 10.04
CA ASN A 392 24.91 10.61 10.13
C ASN A 392 25.35 10.84 11.58
N ASP A 393 26.54 11.39 11.79
CA ASP A 393 27.05 11.62 13.14
C ASP A 393 26.05 12.49 13.92
N LEU A 394 25.28 11.87 14.81
CA LEU A 394 24.21 12.53 15.58
C LEU A 394 24.77 13.68 16.42
N LEU A 395 26.05 13.60 16.79
CA LEU A 395 26.77 14.64 17.50
C LEU A 395 27.01 15.85 16.60
N GLU A 396 27.46 15.60 15.38
CA GLU A 396 27.66 16.62 14.37
C GLU A 396 26.33 17.28 13.98
N ASP A 397 25.27 16.49 13.86
CA ASP A 397 23.92 16.97 13.59
C ASP A 397 23.39 17.87 14.72
N ARG A 398 23.61 17.49 15.99
CA ARG A 398 23.32 18.34 17.15
C ARG A 398 24.09 19.67 17.05
N LYS A 399 25.40 19.63 16.78
CA LYS A 399 26.24 20.85 16.67
C LYS A 399 25.76 21.74 15.54
N LYS A 400 25.42 21.17 14.38
CA LYS A 400 24.84 21.87 13.22
C LYS A 400 23.53 22.59 13.59
N LEU A 401 22.62 21.90 14.28
CA LEU A 401 21.36 22.50 14.73
C LEU A 401 21.57 23.59 15.79
N LEU A 402 22.48 23.38 16.74
CA LEU A 402 22.80 24.38 17.77
C LEU A 402 23.37 25.65 17.14
N ARG A 403 24.36 25.52 16.24
CA ARG A 403 24.94 26.63 15.48
C ARG A 403 23.87 27.40 14.70
N TYR A 404 22.95 26.69 14.05
CA TYR A 404 21.84 27.30 13.33
C TYR A 404 20.92 28.13 14.26
N ILE A 405 20.51 27.58 15.40
CA ILE A 405 19.65 28.30 16.36
C ILE A 405 20.37 29.52 16.92
N LEU A 406 21.64 29.38 17.36
CA LEU A 406 22.42 30.46 17.93
C LEU A 406 22.59 31.62 16.94
N ARG A 407 22.92 31.32 15.68
CA ARG A 407 22.97 32.34 14.61
C ARG A 407 21.63 33.01 14.37
N LYS A 408 20.52 32.26 14.36
CA LYS A 408 19.18 32.84 14.21
C LYS A 408 18.76 33.73 15.39
N LYS A 409 19.29 33.46 16.58
CA LYS A 409 19.08 34.30 17.78
C LYS A 409 20.09 35.45 17.93
N GLY A 410 21.05 35.60 17.01
CA GLY A 410 22.06 36.66 17.04
C GLY A 410 23.26 36.39 17.97
N ARG A 411 23.43 35.17 18.48
CA ARG A 411 24.56 34.75 19.33
C ARG A 411 25.69 34.19 18.46
N TYR A 412 26.36 35.05 17.71
CA TYR A 412 27.34 34.63 16.70
C TYR A 412 28.65 34.10 17.31
N GLU A 413 29.13 34.70 18.40
CA GLU A 413 30.37 34.28 19.07
C GLU A 413 30.31 32.81 19.49
N GLU A 414 29.26 32.42 20.22
CA GLU A 414 29.02 31.03 20.64
C GLU A 414 28.80 30.08 19.46
N ALA A 415 28.24 30.58 18.36
CA ALA A 415 28.01 29.77 17.18
C ALA A 415 29.31 29.49 16.40
N ASP A 416 30.29 30.39 16.47
CA ASP A 416 31.57 30.27 15.79
C ASP A 416 32.59 29.45 16.60
N GLU A 417 32.41 29.33 17.91
CA GLU A 417 33.12 28.37 18.76
C GLU A 417 32.80 26.90 18.41
N LEU A 418 31.62 26.64 17.84
CA LEU A 418 31.20 25.32 17.40
C LEU A 418 31.84 24.97 16.05
N TYR A 419 33.00 24.31 16.09
CA TYR A 419 33.64 23.77 14.88
C TYR A 419 32.77 22.65 14.28
N VAL A 420 32.31 22.88 13.06
CA VAL A 420 31.48 21.96 12.27
C VAL A 420 32.08 21.91 10.87
N GLU A 421 32.41 20.72 10.38
CA GLU A 421 32.82 20.53 8.98
C GLU A 421 31.65 20.90 8.06
N GLU A 422 31.88 21.85 7.15
CA GLU A 422 30.86 22.36 6.25
C GLU A 422 30.56 21.35 5.14
N ASP A 423 29.67 20.40 5.42
CA ASP A 423 28.94 19.69 4.37
C ASP A 423 27.64 20.44 4.05
N SER A 424 27.59 21.01 2.85
CA SER A 424 26.46 21.74 2.29
C SER A 424 25.23 20.83 2.13
N ILE A 425 24.33 20.81 3.11
CA ILE A 425 22.99 20.25 2.93
C ILE A 425 21.97 21.18 3.60
N LEU A 426 21.49 22.15 2.82
CA LEU A 426 20.20 22.80 2.99
C LEU A 426 19.34 22.48 1.77
#